data_AF-A0A1Z8MFX6-F1
#
_entry.id   AF-A0A1Z8MFX6-F1
#
_cell.length_a   1.000
_cell.length_b   1.000
_cell.length_c   1.000
_cell.angle_alpha   90.00
_cell.angle_beta   90.00
_cell.angle_gamma   90.00
#
_symmetry.space_group_name_H-M   'P 1'
#
loop_
_entity.id
_entity.type
_entity.pdbx_description
1 polymer ?
#
loop_
_entity_poly.entity_id
_entity_poly.type
_entity_poly.pdbx_seq_one_letter_code
_entity_poly.pdbx_strand_id
1 'polypeptide(L)'
;MHKTNRFLLYRQYFSTAFLLTKKRNWQIFLLVPVFFGFLCFIGCGDKRNWSHAHRSTSDLGQAIVKSISNHSENNVNENLRYQTEDLHKHRVSKTEYLGWVLPAFPETHFPQEFVWDNLNKKCIVGVQKWAKQFQNQKLEFVSLDFEQEPIPYEGFRLLRGTILSVKDDRGQVLRLDILGSVIEKSGEYKLLSYKD
;
A
#
# COMPACT_ATOMS: atom_id res chain seq x y z
N MET A 1 33.59 22.82 -0.76
CA MET A 1 34.05 21.42 -0.85
C MET A 1 34.61 20.99 0.49
N HIS A 2 33.78 20.43 1.36
CA HIS A 2 34.21 19.80 2.62
C HIS A 2 33.83 18.32 2.55
N LYS A 3 34.84 17.45 2.42
CA LYS A 3 34.68 15.99 2.49
C LYS A 3 35.23 15.52 3.83
N THR A 4 34.35 15.10 4.73
CA THR A 4 34.71 14.39 5.96
C THR A 4 34.46 12.90 5.71
N ASN A 5 35.52 12.19 5.31
CA ASN A 5 35.51 10.74 5.15
C ASN A 5 35.52 10.06 6.53
N ARG A 6 34.34 9.65 7.00
CA ARG A 6 34.18 8.66 8.08
C ARG A 6 34.00 7.29 7.45
N PHE A 7 35.08 6.50 7.32
CA PHE A 7 35.00 5.04 7.24
C PHE A 7 36.35 4.48 7.69
N LEU A 8 36.48 4.31 9.01
CA LEU A 8 37.55 3.51 9.59
C LEU A 8 37.26 2.04 9.31
N LEU A 9 38.27 1.42 8.74
CA LEU A 9 38.29 0.12 8.12
C LEU A 9 38.16 -1.01 9.14
N TYR A 10 37.17 -1.85 8.86
CA TYR A 10 37.09 -3.26 9.20
C TYR A 10 38.34 -3.98 8.66
N ARG A 11 39.40 -4.16 9.46
CA ARG A 11 40.50 -5.10 9.15
C ARG A 11 41.54 -5.20 10.28
N GLN A 12 41.25 -5.97 11.32
CA GLN A 12 42.31 -6.64 12.08
C GLN A 12 42.08 -8.15 11.96
N TYR A 13 42.82 -8.70 11.01
CA TYR A 13 42.93 -10.11 10.73
C TYR A 13 43.70 -10.79 11.87
N PHE A 14 43.13 -11.88 12.36
CA PHE A 14 43.81 -13.13 12.67
C PHE A 14 45.34 -13.08 12.68
N SER A 15 45.93 -13.01 13.87
CA SER A 15 47.30 -13.41 14.11
C SER A 15 47.35 -14.10 15.45
N THR A 16 47.35 -15.43 15.40
CA THR A 16 48.02 -16.35 16.35
C THR A 16 47.73 -17.78 15.93
N ALA A 17 48.25 -18.16 14.77
CA ALA A 17 48.56 -19.56 14.53
C ALA A 17 50.05 -19.76 14.81
N PHE A 18 50.32 -20.80 15.57
CA PHE A 18 51.52 -21.63 15.41
C PHE A 18 52.83 -21.11 15.99
N LEU A 19 53.00 -21.21 17.31
CA LEU A 19 54.32 -21.45 17.89
C LEU A 19 54.23 -22.32 19.15
N LEU A 20 55.07 -23.37 19.16
CA LEU A 20 55.53 -24.16 20.30
C LEU A 20 54.71 -25.41 20.69
N THR A 21 54.91 -26.46 19.89
CA THR A 21 54.95 -27.83 20.38
C THR A 21 56.13 -28.02 21.35
N LYS A 22 55.88 -28.14 22.66
CA LYS A 22 56.77 -28.89 23.57
C LYS A 22 56.08 -29.29 24.88
N LYS A 23 56.10 -30.60 25.15
CA LYS A 23 55.91 -31.31 26.44
C LYS A 23 54.50 -31.40 27.05
N ARG A 24 53.87 -32.56 26.79
CA ARG A 24 53.41 -33.58 27.76
C ARG A 24 53.03 -33.08 29.17
N ASN A 25 51.72 -33.01 29.45
CA ASN A 25 51.07 -33.70 30.57
C ASN A 25 49.53 -33.62 30.50
N TRP A 26 48.92 -34.65 31.08
CA TRP A 26 47.52 -35.04 31.05
C TRP A 26 46.56 -34.09 31.80
N GLN A 27 45.34 -34.02 31.26
CA GLN A 27 44.05 -33.61 31.85
C GLN A 27 43.92 -32.17 32.35
N ILE A 28 42.90 -31.47 31.82
CA ILE A 28 41.78 -30.80 32.54
C ILE A 28 41.03 -29.89 31.55
N PHE A 29 39.81 -30.33 31.20
CA PHE A 29 38.55 -29.58 31.18
C PHE A 29 38.50 -28.09 30.76
N LEU A 30 37.64 -27.80 29.77
CA LEU A 30 36.44 -26.95 29.83
C LEU A 30 36.24 -26.08 28.58
N LEU A 31 35.05 -26.26 27.98
CA LEU A 31 34.16 -25.25 27.41
C LEU A 31 34.74 -24.24 26.41
N VAL A 32 34.32 -24.32 25.15
CA VAL A 32 33.41 -23.35 24.51
C VAL A 32 32.91 -23.96 23.18
N PRO A 33 31.59 -24.19 23.02
CA PRO A 33 31.01 -23.97 21.69
C PRO A 33 29.67 -23.24 21.82
N VAL A 34 29.68 -21.91 21.98
CA VAL A 34 28.45 -21.10 21.83
C VAL A 34 28.83 -19.75 21.23
N PHE A 35 29.07 -19.68 19.92
CA PHE A 35 29.07 -18.39 19.21
C PHE A 35 28.79 -18.55 17.71
N PHE A 36 27.82 -19.38 17.36
CA PHE A 36 27.28 -19.42 16.00
C PHE A 36 25.76 -19.51 16.08
N GLY A 37 25.09 -18.37 15.99
CA GLY A 37 23.63 -18.34 15.91
C GLY A 37 23.00 -17.04 16.38
N PHE A 38 23.41 -15.88 15.86
CA PHE A 38 22.55 -14.68 15.90
C PHE A 38 22.90 -13.66 14.81
N LEU A 39 23.01 -14.14 13.56
CA LEU A 39 22.88 -13.30 12.37
C LEU A 39 21.73 -13.87 11.56
N CYS A 40 20.52 -13.29 11.69
CA CYS A 40 19.46 -13.31 10.64
C CYS A 40 18.14 -12.60 10.99
N PHE A 41 17.96 -11.92 12.13
CA PHE A 41 16.63 -11.34 12.46
C PHE A 41 16.64 -9.86 12.88
N ILE A 42 17.26 -8.99 12.09
CA ILE A 42 16.87 -7.57 12.06
C ILE A 42 16.57 -7.16 10.62
N GLY A 43 15.71 -7.95 9.98
CA GLY A 43 14.86 -7.51 8.88
C GLY A 43 13.47 -7.22 9.44
N CYS A 44 13.36 -6.35 10.43
CA CYS A 44 12.05 -5.78 10.80
C CYS A 44 11.68 -4.81 9.68
N GLY A 45 11.11 -5.38 8.61
CA GLY A 45 10.43 -4.63 7.56
C GLY A 45 9.43 -3.70 8.23
N ASP A 46 9.54 -2.43 7.86
CA ASP A 46 8.76 -1.31 8.35
C ASP A 46 7.26 -1.60 8.12
N LYS A 47 6.62 -2.29 9.07
CA LYS A 47 5.17 -2.49 9.14
C LYS A 47 4.53 -1.17 9.57
N ARG A 48 4.69 -0.13 8.74
CA ARG A 48 3.72 0.95 8.71
C ARG A 48 2.44 0.34 8.14
N ASN A 49 1.60 -0.19 9.03
CA ASN A 49 0.31 -0.77 8.72
C ASN A 49 -0.44 0.17 7.77
N TRP A 50 -0.62 -0.28 6.53
CA TRP A 50 -1.44 0.42 5.56
C TRP A 50 -2.90 0.15 5.91
N SER A 51 -3.50 1.01 6.73
CA SER A 51 -4.80 0.74 7.34
C SER A 51 -5.89 0.59 6.28
N HIS A 52 -6.74 -0.43 6.34
CA HIS A 52 -7.75 -0.69 5.30
C HIS A 52 -7.18 -0.97 3.89
N ALA A 53 -5.91 -1.40 3.79
CA ALA A 53 -5.42 -1.95 2.55
C ALA A 53 -6.06 -3.33 2.27
N HIS A 54 -6.23 -3.61 0.99
CA HIS A 54 -6.84 -4.85 0.51
C HIS A 54 -5.77 -5.81 0.05
N ARG A 55 -5.96 -7.13 0.23
CA ARG A 55 -4.96 -8.15 -0.10
C ARG A 55 -4.96 -8.53 -1.58
N SER A 56 -6.01 -8.15 -2.30
CA SER A 56 -6.16 -8.39 -3.73
C SER A 56 -7.01 -7.29 -4.38
N THR A 57 -6.95 -7.22 -5.70
CA THR A 57 -7.80 -6.34 -6.51
C THR A 57 -9.28 -6.75 -6.42
N SER A 58 -9.54 -8.05 -6.26
CA SER A 58 -10.88 -8.59 -6.00
C SER A 58 -11.43 -8.09 -4.67
N ASP A 59 -10.65 -8.14 -3.59
CA ASP A 59 -11.10 -7.65 -2.28
C ASP A 59 -11.42 -6.16 -2.32
N LEU A 60 -10.55 -5.36 -2.96
CA LEU A 60 -10.78 -3.93 -3.17
C LEU A 60 -12.05 -3.67 -3.98
N GLY A 61 -12.22 -4.38 -5.09
CA GLY A 61 -13.39 -4.25 -5.96
C GLY A 61 -14.70 -4.63 -5.26
N GLN A 62 -14.72 -5.75 -4.55
CA GLN A 62 -15.87 -6.17 -3.74
C GLN A 62 -16.20 -5.14 -2.65
N ALA A 63 -15.20 -4.60 -1.97
CA ALA A 63 -15.40 -3.61 -0.93
C ALA A 63 -16.00 -2.31 -1.51
N ILE A 64 -15.50 -1.85 -2.66
CA ILE A 64 -16.06 -0.68 -3.37
C ILE A 64 -17.50 -0.95 -3.79
N VAL A 65 -17.77 -2.11 -4.43
CA VAL A 65 -19.13 -2.48 -4.88
C VAL A 65 -20.08 -2.52 -3.70
N LYS A 66 -19.68 -3.14 -2.59
CA LYS A 66 -20.47 -3.18 -1.34
C LYS A 66 -20.77 -1.77 -0.81
N SER A 67 -19.80 -0.86 -0.87
CA SER A 67 -19.99 0.52 -0.40
C SER A 67 -20.92 1.33 -1.31
N ILE A 68 -20.85 1.18 -2.64
CA ILE A 68 -21.78 1.86 -3.58
C ILE A 68 -23.18 1.24 -3.60
N SER A 69 -23.28 -0.09 -3.46
CA SER A 69 -24.54 -0.84 -3.56
C SER A 69 -25.25 -0.95 -2.20
N ASN A 70 -24.80 -0.22 -1.19
CA ASN A 70 -25.31 -0.36 0.17
C ASN A 70 -26.79 0.03 0.22
N HIS A 71 -27.66 -0.98 0.19
CA HIS A 71 -29.09 -0.87 0.09
C HIS A 71 -29.66 -0.73 1.51
N SER A 72 -29.60 0.47 2.07
CA SER A 72 -30.21 0.75 3.38
C SER A 72 -31.68 1.12 3.19
N GLU A 73 -32.57 0.41 3.88
CA GLU A 73 -34.03 0.61 3.85
C GLU A 73 -34.48 1.90 4.57
N ASN A 74 -33.56 2.62 5.22
CA ASN A 74 -33.84 3.85 5.98
C ASN A 74 -33.41 5.11 5.21
N ASN A 75 -33.96 6.28 5.60
CA ASN A 75 -33.74 7.64 5.06
C ASN A 75 -32.64 7.83 3.98
N VAL A 76 -33.06 8.15 2.75
CA VAL A 76 -32.21 8.30 1.54
C VAL A 76 -31.02 9.24 1.71
N ASN A 77 -31.18 10.35 2.44
CA ASN A 77 -30.11 11.34 2.61
C ASN A 77 -29.04 10.90 3.61
N GLU A 78 -29.44 10.15 4.63
CA GLU A 78 -28.52 9.62 5.63
C GLU A 78 -27.64 8.52 5.01
N ASN A 79 -28.22 7.70 4.13
CA ASN A 79 -27.51 6.66 3.40
C ASN A 79 -26.39 7.21 2.51
N LEU A 80 -26.62 8.32 1.80
CA LEU A 80 -25.63 8.88 0.88
C LEU A 80 -24.37 9.36 1.61
N ARG A 81 -24.53 9.96 2.80
CA ARG A 81 -23.39 10.39 3.63
C ARG A 81 -22.57 9.17 4.08
N TYR A 82 -23.22 8.16 4.64
CA TYR A 82 -22.53 6.94 5.09
C TYR A 82 -21.85 6.18 3.95
N GLN A 83 -22.49 6.08 2.78
CA GLN A 83 -21.89 5.50 1.58
C GLN A 83 -20.64 6.27 1.15
N THR A 84 -20.72 7.61 1.13
CA THR A 84 -19.58 8.47 0.79
C THR A 84 -18.42 8.25 1.74
N GLU A 85 -18.67 8.26 3.05
CA GLU A 85 -17.66 8.01 4.08
C GLU A 85 -17.03 6.62 3.95
N ASP A 86 -17.84 5.59 3.68
CA ASP A 86 -17.35 4.22 3.52
C ASP A 86 -16.47 4.06 2.27
N LEU A 87 -16.85 4.69 1.15
CA LEU A 87 -16.05 4.73 -0.08
C LEU A 87 -14.69 5.42 0.11
N HIS A 88 -14.61 6.40 1.02
CA HIS A 88 -13.35 7.06 1.35
C HIS A 88 -12.40 6.18 2.17
N LYS A 89 -12.88 5.16 2.91
CA LYS A 89 -12.01 4.27 3.71
C LYS A 89 -11.09 3.41 2.85
N HIS A 90 -11.53 3.07 1.64
CA HIS A 90 -10.75 2.27 0.69
C HIS A 90 -9.68 3.06 -0.05
N ARG A 91 -9.58 4.37 0.23
CA ARG A 91 -8.60 5.25 -0.38
C ARG A 91 -7.32 5.38 0.42
N VAL A 92 -6.27 5.78 -0.28
CA VAL A 92 -5.06 6.35 0.32
C VAL A 92 -5.45 7.52 1.22
N SER A 93 -4.99 7.49 2.48
CA SER A 93 -5.25 8.55 3.45
C SER A 93 -4.33 9.76 3.21
N LYS A 94 -4.67 10.92 3.80
CA LYS A 94 -3.80 12.12 3.73
C LYS A 94 -2.39 11.83 4.22
N THR A 95 -2.27 11.14 5.37
CA THR A 95 -0.98 10.78 5.97
C THR A 95 -0.17 9.86 5.07
N GLU A 96 -0.81 8.89 4.41
CA GLU A 96 -0.15 8.01 3.44
C GLU A 96 0.27 8.79 2.20
N TYR A 97 -0.62 9.63 1.68
CA TYR A 97 -0.38 10.41 0.48
C TYR A 97 0.81 11.34 0.64
N LEU A 98 0.79 12.18 1.68
CA LEU A 98 1.86 13.13 1.97
C LEU A 98 3.13 12.43 2.47
N GLY A 99 3.00 11.31 3.17
CA GLY A 99 4.13 10.63 3.81
C GLY A 99 4.98 9.78 2.85
N TRP A 100 4.39 9.19 1.82
CA TRP A 100 5.15 8.31 0.92
C TRP A 100 4.64 8.21 -0.53
N VAL A 101 3.40 8.60 -0.84
CA VAL A 101 2.93 8.61 -2.25
C VAL A 101 3.48 9.82 -3.00
N LEU A 102 3.20 11.02 -2.49
CA LEU A 102 3.60 12.28 -3.11
C LEU A 102 5.13 12.41 -3.21
N PRO A 103 5.93 12.06 -2.20
CA PRO A 103 7.39 12.09 -2.31
C PRO A 103 7.97 11.19 -3.41
N ALA A 104 7.27 10.13 -3.81
CA ALA A 104 7.72 9.22 -4.87
C ALA A 104 7.31 9.69 -6.27
N PHE A 105 6.35 10.61 -6.39
CA PHE A 105 5.97 11.21 -7.66
C PHE A 105 7.00 12.25 -8.13
N PRO A 106 7.00 12.60 -9.43
CA PRO A 106 7.81 13.70 -9.91
C PRO A 106 7.57 14.98 -9.10
N GLU A 107 8.64 15.74 -8.89
CA GLU A 107 8.59 16.96 -8.10
C GLU A 107 7.52 17.93 -8.65
N THR A 108 6.81 18.56 -7.72
CA THR A 108 5.73 19.51 -8.00
C THR A 108 6.07 20.87 -7.41
N HIS A 109 5.80 21.94 -8.16
CA HIS A 109 6.00 23.31 -7.69
C HIS A 109 4.88 23.80 -6.75
N PHE A 110 3.86 22.96 -6.51
CA PHE A 110 2.76 23.30 -5.62
C PHE A 110 3.06 22.87 -4.18
N PRO A 111 2.58 23.62 -3.18
CA PRO A 111 2.61 23.16 -1.79
C PRO A 111 1.97 21.78 -1.65
N GLN A 112 2.59 20.89 -0.86
CA GLN A 112 2.13 19.50 -0.72
C GLN A 112 0.65 19.39 -0.30
N GLU A 113 0.24 20.26 0.62
CA GLU A 113 -1.15 20.38 1.09
C GLU A 113 -2.12 20.71 -0.05
N PHE A 114 -1.74 21.64 -0.93
CA PHE A 114 -2.55 22.00 -2.09
C PHE A 114 -2.75 20.82 -3.04
N VAL A 115 -1.71 20.00 -3.25
CA VAL A 115 -1.77 18.83 -4.12
C VAL A 115 -2.76 17.80 -3.55
N TRP A 116 -2.68 17.54 -2.25
CA TRP A 116 -3.65 16.68 -1.57
C TRP A 116 -5.07 17.22 -1.65
N ASP A 117 -5.28 18.50 -1.34
CA ASP A 117 -6.61 19.11 -1.32
C ASP A 117 -7.25 19.09 -2.71
N ASN A 118 -6.46 19.35 -3.76
CA ASN A 118 -6.93 19.25 -5.14
C ASN A 118 -7.31 17.82 -5.52
N LEU A 119 -6.48 16.82 -5.20
CA LEU A 119 -6.80 15.40 -5.41
C LEU A 119 -8.07 15.00 -4.65
N ASN A 120 -8.15 15.37 -3.37
CA ASN A 120 -9.23 14.97 -2.50
C ASN A 120 -10.55 15.62 -2.92
N LYS A 121 -10.54 16.89 -3.34
CA LYS A 121 -11.73 17.59 -3.85
C LYS A 121 -12.32 16.88 -5.06
N LYS A 122 -11.50 16.51 -6.05
CA LYS A 122 -11.96 15.74 -7.23
C LYS A 122 -12.57 14.40 -6.82
N CYS A 123 -11.91 13.71 -5.89
CA CYS A 123 -12.43 12.44 -5.41
C CYS A 123 -13.76 12.59 -4.67
N ILE A 124 -13.95 13.64 -3.86
CA ILE A 124 -15.24 13.89 -3.19
C ILE A 124 -16.35 14.07 -4.22
N VAL A 125 -16.12 14.85 -5.28
CA VAL A 125 -17.09 15.05 -6.37
C VAL A 125 -17.43 13.72 -7.04
N GLY A 126 -16.42 12.93 -7.41
CA GLY A 126 -16.61 11.61 -8.01
C GLY A 126 -17.40 10.66 -7.10
N VAL A 127 -17.01 10.55 -5.83
CA VAL A 127 -17.71 9.70 -4.84
C VAL A 127 -19.18 10.08 -4.73
N GLN A 128 -19.49 11.37 -4.58
CA GLN A 128 -20.87 11.83 -4.45
C GLN A 128 -21.70 11.53 -5.71
N LYS A 129 -21.12 11.74 -6.90
CA LYS A 129 -21.74 11.43 -8.19
C LYS A 129 -22.09 9.95 -8.29
N TRP A 130 -21.12 9.06 -8.04
CA TRP A 130 -21.32 7.63 -8.21
C TRP A 130 -22.16 7.00 -7.10
N ALA A 131 -22.00 7.45 -5.84
CA ALA A 131 -22.85 7.01 -4.74
C ALA A 131 -24.31 7.37 -5.01
N LYS A 132 -24.59 8.57 -5.54
CA LYS A 132 -25.94 8.96 -5.95
C LYS A 132 -26.46 8.14 -7.13
N GLN A 133 -25.62 7.90 -8.14
CA GLN A 133 -26.01 7.17 -9.35
C GLN A 133 -26.39 5.71 -9.07
N PHE A 134 -25.60 5.03 -8.24
CA PHE A 134 -25.79 3.61 -7.92
C PHE A 134 -26.57 3.39 -6.62
N GLN A 135 -27.12 4.45 -6.04
CA GLN A 135 -27.92 4.35 -4.82
C GLN A 135 -29.09 3.38 -5.01
N ASN A 136 -29.25 2.45 -4.08
CA ASN A 136 -30.29 1.41 -4.08
C ASN A 136 -30.23 0.44 -5.27
N GLN A 137 -29.15 0.43 -6.04
CA GLN A 137 -28.93 -0.59 -7.06
C GLN A 137 -28.32 -1.84 -6.43
N LYS A 138 -28.83 -3.01 -6.83
CA LYS A 138 -28.20 -4.29 -6.50
C LYS A 138 -27.11 -4.55 -7.54
N LEU A 139 -25.86 -4.44 -7.09
CA LEU A 139 -24.69 -4.70 -7.91
C LEU A 139 -23.91 -5.86 -7.31
N GLU A 140 -23.52 -6.80 -8.15
CA GLU A 140 -22.60 -7.88 -7.82
C GLU A 140 -21.24 -7.59 -8.44
N PHE A 141 -20.16 -7.75 -7.68
CA PHE A 141 -18.81 -7.58 -8.19
C PHE A 141 -18.45 -8.70 -9.18
N VAL A 142 -17.85 -8.34 -10.32
CA VAL A 142 -17.33 -9.29 -11.31
C VAL A 142 -15.81 -9.24 -11.37
N SER A 143 -15.22 -8.07 -11.67
CA SER A 143 -13.77 -7.90 -11.78
C SER A 143 -13.32 -6.46 -11.55
N LEU A 144 -12.05 -6.31 -11.17
CA LEU A 144 -11.34 -5.02 -11.17
C LEU A 144 -10.07 -5.19 -11.99
N ASP A 145 -10.10 -4.64 -13.20
CA ASP A 145 -9.05 -4.79 -14.20
C ASP A 145 -8.34 -3.46 -14.47
N PHE A 146 -7.16 -3.53 -15.10
CA PHE A 146 -6.31 -2.38 -15.43
C PHE A 146 -5.90 -2.46 -16.90
N GLU A 147 -6.36 -1.50 -17.71
CA GLU A 147 -6.09 -1.48 -19.16
C GLU A 147 -4.75 -0.84 -19.53
N GLN A 148 -4.04 -0.27 -18.56
CA GLN A 148 -2.75 0.38 -18.76
C GLN A 148 -1.66 -0.32 -17.97
N GLU A 149 -0.45 -0.34 -18.54
CA GLU A 149 0.73 -0.84 -17.88
C GLU A 149 0.97 -0.15 -16.52
N PRO A 150 1.26 -0.90 -15.45
CA PRO A 150 1.61 -0.33 -14.16
C PRO A 150 2.81 0.61 -14.26
N ILE A 151 2.70 1.79 -13.66
CA ILE A 151 3.83 2.73 -13.57
C ILE A 151 4.60 2.44 -12.27
N PRO A 152 5.89 2.06 -12.34
CA PRO A 152 6.69 1.85 -11.15
C PRO A 152 7.09 3.18 -10.52
N TYR A 153 6.99 3.25 -9.20
CA TYR A 153 7.53 4.33 -8.36
C TYR A 153 8.40 3.73 -7.26
N GLU A 154 9.16 4.57 -6.55
CA GLU A 154 9.90 4.10 -5.39
C GLU A 154 8.93 3.58 -4.31
N GLY A 155 8.95 2.26 -4.11
CA GLY A 155 8.18 1.60 -3.05
C GLY A 155 6.72 1.25 -3.35
N PHE A 156 6.20 1.50 -4.57
CA PHE A 156 4.88 1.05 -5.02
C PHE A 156 4.73 1.03 -6.55
N ARG A 157 3.66 0.40 -7.05
CA ARG A 157 3.21 0.50 -8.45
C ARG A 157 1.89 1.26 -8.53
N LEU A 158 1.76 2.13 -9.52
CA LEU A 158 0.51 2.82 -9.82
C LEU A 158 -0.21 2.09 -10.95
N LEU A 159 -1.34 1.47 -10.64
CA LEU A 159 -2.21 0.76 -11.58
C LEU A 159 -3.21 1.74 -12.19
N ARG A 160 -3.31 1.76 -13.52
CA ARG A 160 -4.08 2.78 -14.28
C ARG A 160 -5.03 2.11 -15.27
N GLY A 161 -5.95 2.90 -15.83
CA GLY A 161 -6.99 2.37 -16.73
C GLY A 161 -7.92 1.42 -15.98
N THR A 162 -8.31 1.80 -14.77
CA THR A 162 -9.13 0.97 -13.87
C THR A 162 -10.52 0.76 -14.44
N ILE A 163 -10.92 -0.49 -14.63
CA ILE A 163 -12.25 -0.89 -15.06
C ILE A 163 -12.88 -1.75 -13.98
N LEU A 164 -13.98 -1.29 -13.39
CA LEU A 164 -14.76 -2.06 -12.44
C LEU A 164 -15.93 -2.73 -13.18
N SER A 165 -15.90 -4.04 -13.33
CA SER A 165 -17.01 -4.79 -13.90
C SER A 165 -17.95 -5.23 -12.78
N VAL A 166 -19.24 -4.96 -12.97
CA VAL A 166 -20.31 -5.38 -12.05
C VAL A 166 -21.41 -6.06 -12.81
N LYS A 167 -22.25 -6.83 -12.12
CA LYS A 167 -23.48 -7.41 -12.65
C LYS A 167 -24.68 -6.77 -11.97
N ASP A 168 -25.65 -6.33 -12.77
CA ASP A 168 -26.88 -5.70 -12.27
C ASP A 168 -27.94 -6.75 -11.86
N ASP A 169 -29.10 -6.27 -11.41
CA ASP A 169 -30.24 -7.11 -10.99
C ASP A 169 -30.89 -7.90 -12.14
N ARG A 170 -30.67 -7.48 -13.39
CA ARG A 170 -31.08 -8.19 -14.62
C ARG A 170 -30.04 -9.21 -15.07
N GLY A 171 -28.91 -9.28 -14.38
CA GLY A 171 -27.80 -10.15 -14.68
C GLY A 171 -26.90 -9.66 -15.83
N GLN A 172 -27.05 -8.41 -16.26
CA GLN A 172 -26.18 -7.81 -17.27
C GLN A 172 -24.86 -7.36 -16.65
N VAL A 173 -23.75 -7.62 -17.35
CA VAL A 173 -22.43 -7.15 -16.92
C VAL A 173 -22.21 -5.73 -17.44
N LEU A 174 -22.00 -4.80 -16.51
CA LEU A 174 -21.71 -3.40 -16.76
C LEU A 174 -20.25 -3.10 -16.46
N ARG A 175 -19.58 -2.38 -17.37
CA ARG A 175 -18.22 -1.86 -17.15
C ARG A 175 -18.31 -0.43 -16.64
N LEU A 176 -17.88 -0.21 -15.41
CA LEU A 176 -17.96 1.08 -14.72
C LEU A 176 -16.60 1.78 -14.75
N ASP A 177 -16.57 2.95 -15.39
CA ASP A 177 -15.38 3.81 -15.42
C ASP A 177 -15.41 4.88 -14.31
N ILE A 178 -15.48 4.41 -13.05
CA ILE A 178 -15.69 5.27 -11.87
C ILE A 178 -14.43 5.46 -11.02
N LEU A 179 -13.45 4.59 -11.22
CA LEU A 179 -12.18 4.57 -10.50
C LEU A 179 -11.12 5.28 -11.35
N GLY A 180 -10.17 5.95 -10.70
CA GLY A 180 -9.09 6.63 -11.40
C GLY A 180 -7.82 5.80 -11.48
N SER A 181 -7.24 5.48 -10.31
CA SER A 181 -6.02 4.68 -10.21
C SER A 181 -5.94 4.00 -8.86
N VAL A 182 -5.19 2.89 -8.80
CA VAL A 182 -4.96 2.08 -7.60
C VAL A 182 -3.46 2.06 -7.32
N ILE A 183 -3.09 2.19 -6.06
CA ILE A 183 -1.72 1.94 -5.61
C ILE A 183 -1.64 0.47 -5.23
N GLU A 184 -0.58 -0.19 -5.67
CA GLU A 184 -0.16 -1.49 -5.17
C GLU A 184 1.17 -1.34 -4.43
N LYS A 185 1.19 -1.75 -3.17
CA LYS A 185 2.37 -1.69 -2.32
C LYS A 185 2.51 -3.00 -1.55
N SER A 186 3.64 -3.68 -1.73
CA SER A 186 3.94 -4.94 -1.02
C SER A 186 2.84 -6.01 -1.16
N GLY A 187 2.17 -6.07 -2.32
CA GLY A 187 1.07 -7.00 -2.57
C GLY A 187 -0.29 -6.59 -1.98
N GLU A 188 -0.38 -5.40 -1.38
CA GLU A 188 -1.64 -4.82 -0.91
C GLU A 188 -2.10 -3.71 -1.86
N TYR A 189 -3.39 -3.33 -1.78
CA TYR A 189 -4.03 -2.43 -2.73
C TYR A 189 -4.90 -1.37 -2.03
N LYS A 190 -4.85 -0.13 -2.53
CA LYS A 190 -5.85 0.91 -2.23
C LYS A 190 -6.11 1.80 -3.42
N LEU A 191 -7.31 2.36 -3.44
CA LEU A 191 -7.68 3.36 -4.43
C LEU A 191 -6.94 4.69 -4.16
N LEU A 192 -6.33 5.26 -5.18
CA LEU A 192 -5.79 6.62 -5.08
C LEU A 192 -6.91 7.65 -5.29
N SER A 193 -7.70 7.45 -6.35
CA SER A 193 -8.70 8.43 -6.78
C SER A 193 -9.95 7.82 -7.39
N TYR A 194 -11.08 8.53 -7.25
CA TYR A 194 -12.30 8.34 -8.04
C TYR A 194 -12.30 9.31 -9.23
N LYS A 195 -12.98 8.95 -10.32
CA LYS A 195 -13.23 9.84 -11.46
C LYS A 195 -14.42 10.77 -11.15
N ASP A 196 -14.27 12.06 -11.46
CA ASP A 196 -15.34 13.07 -11.34
C ASP A 196 -16.32 13.07 -12.52
#